data_AF-A0A7L2GVS3-F1
#
_entry.id   AF-A0A7L2GVS3-F1
#
_cell.length_a   1.000
_cell.length_b   1.000
_cell.length_c   1.000
_cell.angle_alpha   90.00
_cell.angle_beta   90.00
_cell.angle_gamma   90.00
#
_symmetry.space_group_name_H-M   'P 1'
#
loop_
_entity.id
_entity.type
_entity.pdbx_description
1 polymer ?
#
loop_
_entity_poly.entity_id
_entity_poly.type
_entity_poly.pdbx_seq_one_letter_code
_entity_poly.pdbx_strand_id
1 'polypeptide(L)'
;MEDTKADFTMTFRQLSEITENQLKELHISEEFWALQDLGKHKLFSEWVTMYLLRLKCNKGDSDTKRRTRMTTVNPKYVLRNWMAESAVQKANMNDFSEVHLLQQILQNPFQKQQAAEKAGYSLRPPAWAKDLKVSCSS
;
A
#
# COMPACT_ATOMS: atom_id res chain seq x y z
N MET A 1 -3.53 7.40 11.36
CA MET A 1 -2.42 7.34 10.38
C MET A 1 -1.27 8.25 10.79
N GLU A 2 -1.53 9.51 11.15
CA GLU A 2 -0.48 10.44 11.60
C GLU A 2 0.31 9.93 12.82
N ASP A 3 -0.38 9.47 13.87
CA ASP A 3 0.26 8.97 15.10
C ASP A 3 1.08 7.70 14.89
N THR A 4 0.56 6.79 14.06
CA THR A 4 1.18 5.47 13.85
C THR A 4 2.18 5.46 12.69
N LYS A 5 2.27 6.58 11.94
CA LYS A 5 3.04 6.69 10.70
C LYS A 5 2.73 5.55 9.70
N ALA A 6 1.48 5.08 9.72
CA ALA A 6 1.02 4.04 8.80
C ALA A 6 1.12 4.54 7.35
N ASP A 7 1.53 3.65 6.46
CA ASP A 7 1.73 3.99 5.06
C ASP A 7 0.41 4.29 4.36
N PHE A 8 0.25 5.51 3.85
CA PHE A 8 -1.01 5.98 3.28
C PHE A 8 -1.52 5.07 2.14
N THR A 9 -0.71 4.87 1.10
CA THR A 9 -1.09 4.08 -0.09
C THR A 9 -1.41 2.64 0.28
N MET A 10 -0.53 2.00 1.06
CA MET A 10 -0.70 0.60 1.42
C MET A 10 -1.80 0.40 2.44
N THR A 11 -2.08 1.34 3.34
CA THR A 11 -3.24 1.25 4.23
C THR A 11 -4.54 1.17 3.42
N PHE A 12 -4.76 2.06 2.44
CA PHE A 12 -5.97 1.99 1.61
C PHE A 12 -5.99 0.76 0.70
N ARG A 13 -4.84 0.38 0.12
CA ARG A 13 -4.75 -0.82 -0.69
C ARG A 13 -5.09 -2.08 0.12
N GLN A 14 -4.51 -2.23 1.30
CA GLN A 14 -4.74 -3.37 2.18
C GLN A 14 -6.15 -3.36 2.75
N LEU A 15 -6.73 -2.18 3.04
CA LEU A 15 -8.15 -2.06 3.41
C LEU A 15 -9.09 -2.55 2.30
N SER A 16 -8.67 -2.42 1.05
CA SER A 16 -9.39 -2.95 -0.11
C SER A 16 -9.31 -4.48 -0.20
N GLU A 17 -8.18 -5.06 0.21
CA GLU A 17 -7.88 -6.48 0.08
C GLU A 17 -8.38 -7.30 1.29
N ILE A 18 -8.35 -6.78 2.51
CA ILE A 18 -8.79 -7.49 3.72
C ILE A 18 -10.30 -7.73 3.72
N THR A 19 -10.75 -8.90 4.21
CA THR A 19 -12.20 -9.22 4.29
C THR A 19 -12.89 -8.47 5.43
N GLU A 20 -14.21 -8.32 5.34
CA GLU A 20 -15.02 -7.78 6.45
C GLU A 20 -14.89 -8.59 7.73
N ASN A 21 -14.81 -9.93 7.62
CA ASN A 21 -14.67 -10.81 8.77
C ASN A 21 -13.31 -10.64 9.46
N GLN A 22 -12.21 -10.62 8.70
CA GLN A 22 -10.87 -10.36 9.25
C GLN A 22 -10.79 -9.00 9.96
N LEU A 23 -11.38 -7.95 9.37
CA LEU A 23 -11.47 -6.64 10.02
C LEU A 23 -12.27 -6.70 11.31
N LYS A 24 -13.45 -7.36 11.30
CA LYS A 24 -14.33 -7.46 12.46
C LYS A 24 -13.66 -8.19 13.63
N GLU A 25 -12.90 -9.24 13.34
CA GLU A 25 -12.12 -10.01 14.31
C GLU A 25 -10.83 -9.31 14.75
N LEU A 26 -10.51 -8.15 14.13
CA LEU A 26 -9.23 -7.46 14.27
C LEU A 26 -8.02 -8.37 13.99
N HIS A 27 -8.23 -9.42 13.18
CA HIS A 27 -7.22 -10.38 12.79
C HIS A 27 -6.51 -9.89 11.53
N ILE A 28 -5.48 -9.06 11.72
CA ILE A 28 -4.71 -8.47 10.63
C ILE A 28 -3.42 -9.28 10.41
N SER A 29 -3.39 -10.07 9.33
CA SER A 29 -2.21 -10.85 8.91
C SER A 29 -0.99 -9.95 8.64
N GLU A 30 0.22 -10.51 8.77
CA GLU A 30 1.50 -9.81 8.55
C GLU A 30 1.64 -9.25 7.13
N GLU A 31 0.99 -9.86 6.15
CA GLU A 31 0.94 -9.37 4.76
C GLU A 31 0.27 -7.98 4.66
N PHE A 32 -0.61 -7.66 5.61
CA PHE A 32 -1.29 -6.36 5.74
C PHE A 32 -0.53 -5.42 6.69
N TRP A 33 0.79 -5.31 6.47
CA TRP A 33 1.71 -4.58 7.35
C TRP A 33 1.32 -3.11 7.63
N ALA A 34 0.70 -2.41 6.67
CA ALA A 34 0.32 -1.01 6.83
C ALA A 34 -0.99 -0.89 7.65
N LEU A 35 -1.90 -1.85 7.53
CA LEU A 35 -3.04 -1.99 8.43
C LEU A 35 -2.61 -2.42 9.83
N GLN A 36 -1.59 -3.27 9.98
CA GLN A 36 -1.03 -3.59 11.30
C GLN A 36 -0.45 -2.34 11.97
N ASP A 37 0.26 -1.49 11.22
CA ASP A 37 0.74 -0.21 11.76
C ASP A 37 -0.41 0.70 12.17
N LEU A 38 -1.44 0.83 11.33
CA LEU A 38 -2.63 1.59 11.70
C LEU A 38 -3.34 0.99 12.93
N GLY A 39 -3.34 -0.34 13.04
CA GLY A 39 -3.93 -1.12 14.12
C GLY A 39 -3.36 -0.86 15.50
N LYS A 40 -2.13 -0.33 15.58
CA LYS A 40 -1.49 0.09 16.83
C LYS A 40 -2.16 1.31 17.47
N HIS A 41 -3.00 2.04 16.72
CA HIS A 41 -3.70 3.20 17.25
C HIS A 41 -4.81 2.79 18.22
N LYS A 42 -4.90 3.47 19.37
CA LYS A 42 -5.90 3.17 20.43
C LYS A 42 -7.36 3.22 19.96
N LEU A 43 -7.66 4.05 18.96
CA LEU A 43 -9.01 4.20 18.39
C LEU A 43 -9.26 3.30 17.16
N PHE A 44 -8.34 2.40 16.82
CA PHE A 44 -8.48 1.59 15.62
C PHE A 44 -9.71 0.67 15.66
N SER A 45 -9.96 0.01 16.79
CA SER A 45 -11.12 -0.87 16.96
C SER A 45 -12.45 -0.12 16.79
N GLU A 46 -12.56 1.07 17.41
CA GLU A 46 -13.72 1.94 17.26
C GLU A 46 -13.91 2.40 15.81
N TRP A 47 -12.83 2.81 15.15
CA TRP A 47 -12.86 3.16 13.73
C TRP A 47 -13.31 1.99 12.85
N VAL A 48 -12.83 0.77 13.11
CA VAL A 48 -13.27 -0.44 12.37
C VAL A 48 -14.77 -0.67 12.57
N THR A 49 -15.29 -0.55 13.80
CA THR A 49 -16.73 -0.66 14.07
C THR A 49 -17.51 0.36 13.24
N MET A 50 -17.10 1.63 13.25
CA MET A 50 -17.77 2.69 12.50
C MET A 50 -17.70 2.46 10.98
N TYR A 51 -16.55 2.01 10.49
CA TYR A 51 -16.36 1.67 9.08
C TYR A 51 -17.28 0.54 8.63
N LEU A 52 -17.34 -0.56 9.38
CA LEU A 52 -18.21 -1.70 9.07
C LEU A 52 -19.70 -1.34 9.14
N LEU A 53 -20.10 -0.50 10.10
CA LEU A 53 -21.46 0.04 10.17
C LEU A 53 -21.80 0.86 8.92
N ARG A 54 -20.88 1.72 8.47
CA ARG A 54 -21.06 2.51 7.25
C ARG A 54 -21.14 1.65 6.01
N LEU A 55 -20.36 0.56 5.92
CA LEU A 55 -20.41 -0.37 4.79
C LEU A 55 -21.78 -1.05 4.68
N LYS A 56 -22.38 -1.46 5.80
CA LYS A 56 -23.72 -2.09 5.82
C LYS A 56 -24.82 -1.21 5.24
N CYS A 57 -24.64 0.11 5.22
CA CYS A 57 -25.59 1.03 4.59
C CYS A 57 -25.61 0.90 3.06
N ASN A 58 -24.59 0.31 2.44
CA ASN A 58 -24.53 0.07 0.99
C ASN A 58 -25.30 -1.21 0.65
N LYS A 59 -26.63 -1.12 0.49
CA LYS A 59 -27.48 -2.27 0.16
C LYS A 59 -26.99 -3.00 -1.11
N GLY A 60 -26.83 -4.32 -1.03
CA GLY A 60 -26.42 -5.16 -2.18
C GLY A 60 -24.92 -5.13 -2.51
N ASP A 61 -24.11 -4.48 -1.67
CA ASP A 61 -22.66 -4.43 -1.75
C ASP A 61 -22.02 -5.57 -0.97
N SER A 62 -21.71 -6.67 -1.65
CA SER A 62 -20.97 -7.77 -1.03
C SER A 62 -19.50 -7.40 -0.85
N ASP A 63 -18.82 -8.10 0.07
CA ASP A 63 -17.38 -7.90 0.31
C ASP A 63 -16.56 -8.03 -1.00
N THR A 64 -16.90 -8.99 -1.87
CA THR A 64 -16.24 -9.15 -3.19
C THR A 64 -16.43 -7.93 -4.09
N LYS A 65 -17.63 -7.33 -4.12
CA LYS A 65 -17.92 -6.12 -4.91
C LYS A 65 -17.17 -4.92 -4.34
N ARG A 66 -17.17 -4.76 -3.02
CA ARG A 66 -16.38 -3.75 -2.30
C ARG A 66 -14.90 -3.86 -2.64
N ARG A 67 -14.32 -5.06 -2.48
CA ARG A 67 -12.93 -5.35 -2.84
C ARG A 67 -12.64 -4.95 -4.27
N THR A 68 -13.45 -5.38 -5.23
CA THR A 68 -13.26 -5.06 -6.65
C THR A 68 -13.25 -3.56 -6.92
N ARG A 69 -14.22 -2.80 -6.38
CA ARG A 69 -14.26 -1.34 -6.58
C ARG A 69 -13.10 -0.62 -5.91
N MET A 70 -12.68 -1.07 -4.73
CA MET A 70 -11.61 -0.41 -4.00
C MET A 70 -10.25 -0.73 -4.62
N THR A 71 -10.00 -1.95 -5.10
CA THR A 71 -8.72 -2.31 -5.74
C THR A 71 -8.50 -1.66 -7.10
N THR A 72 -9.56 -1.20 -7.77
CA THR A 72 -9.44 -0.46 -9.05
C THR A 72 -9.08 1.01 -8.86
N VAL A 73 -9.27 1.58 -7.67
CA VAL A 73 -8.99 3.00 -7.38
C VAL A 73 -7.84 3.20 -6.38
N ASN A 74 -7.52 2.17 -5.58
CA ASN A 74 -6.41 2.21 -4.64
C ASN A 74 -5.19 1.51 -5.26
N PRO A 75 -4.16 2.26 -5.66
CA PRO A 75 -2.99 1.69 -6.33
C PRO A 75 -2.22 0.78 -5.37
N LYS A 76 -1.66 -0.30 -5.91
CA LYS A 76 -0.73 -1.16 -5.19
C LYS A 76 0.70 -0.65 -5.29
N TYR A 77 1.02 0.05 -6.39
CA TYR A 77 2.34 0.60 -6.64
C TYR A 77 2.26 2.11 -6.87
N VAL A 78 3.12 2.84 -6.19
CA VAL A 78 3.35 4.28 -6.37
C VAL A 78 4.85 4.50 -6.45
N LEU A 79 5.29 5.50 -7.22
CA LEU A 79 6.71 5.82 -7.30
C LEU A 79 7.18 6.42 -5.97
N ARG A 80 7.79 5.59 -5.13
CA ARG A 80 8.38 6.02 -3.86
C ARG A 80 9.79 6.53 -4.11
N ASN A 81 10.23 7.48 -3.31
CA ASN A 81 11.57 8.08 -3.40
C ASN A 81 12.69 7.03 -3.46
N TRP A 82 12.62 5.99 -2.63
CA TRP A 82 13.63 4.94 -2.62
C TRP A 82 13.64 4.09 -3.90
N MET A 83 12.49 3.94 -4.57
CA MET A 83 12.43 3.25 -5.85
C MET A 83 13.13 4.08 -6.93
N ALA A 84 12.87 5.39 -6.94
CA ALA A 84 13.55 6.31 -7.84
C ALA A 84 15.07 6.31 -7.58
N GLU A 85 15.50 6.35 -6.32
CA GLU A 85 16.92 6.28 -5.95
C GLU A 85 17.57 4.95 -6.38
N SER A 86 16.91 3.80 -6.14
CA SER A 86 17.38 2.48 -6.61
C SER A 86 17.62 2.49 -8.12
N ALA A 87 16.69 3.08 -8.87
CA ALA A 87 16.81 3.18 -10.32
C ALA A 87 17.94 4.12 -10.77
N VAL A 88 18.13 5.25 -10.08
CA VAL A 88 19.24 6.18 -10.35
C VAL A 88 20.59 5.50 -10.09
N GLN A 89 20.72 4.77 -8.98
CA GLN A 89 21.96 4.08 -8.61
C GLN A 89 22.37 3.04 -9.67
N LYS A 90 21.42 2.24 -10.16
CA LYS A 90 21.68 1.30 -11.26
C LYS A 90 22.00 2.00 -12.57
N ALA A 91 21.26 3.06 -12.90
CA ALA A 91 21.49 3.82 -14.13
C ALA A 91 22.89 4.46 -14.17
N ASN A 92 23.42 4.93 -13.03
CA ASN A 92 24.79 5.44 -12.91
C ASN A 92 25.87 4.36 -13.21
N MET A 93 25.50 3.08 -13.12
CA MET A 93 26.33 1.94 -13.50
C MET A 93 26.03 1.46 -14.95
N ASN A 94 25.37 2.28 -15.76
CA ASN A 94 24.85 1.94 -17.10
C ASN A 94 23.83 0.78 -17.11
N ASP A 95 23.21 0.45 -15.97
CA ASP A 95 22.14 -0.53 -15.88
C ASP A 95 20.77 0.18 -15.77
N PHE A 96 20.03 0.22 -16.88
CA PHE A 96 18.71 0.84 -16.93
C PHE A 96 17.56 -0.13 -16.61
N SER A 97 17.83 -1.37 -16.20
CA SER A 97 16.81 -2.41 -15.99
C SER A 97 15.71 -1.97 -15.01
N GLU A 98 16.09 -1.31 -13.92
CA GLU A 98 15.16 -0.84 -12.89
C GLU A 98 14.26 0.30 -13.38
N VAL A 99 14.80 1.20 -14.21
CA VAL A 99 14.03 2.30 -14.82
C VAL A 99 12.94 1.73 -15.72
N HIS A 100 13.29 0.77 -16.58
CA HIS A 100 12.31 0.11 -17.45
C HIS A 100 11.27 -0.66 -16.63
N LEU A 101 11.69 -1.35 -15.56
CA LEU A 101 10.79 -2.06 -14.66
C LEU A 101 9.80 -1.12 -14.00
N LEU A 102 10.25 0.01 -13.45
CA LEU A 102 9.38 1.02 -12.84
C LEU A 102 8.40 1.60 -13.84
N GLN A 103 8.86 1.92 -15.06
CA GLN A 103 8.00 2.43 -16.12
C GLN A 103 6.87 1.43 -16.44
N GLN A 104 7.21 0.15 -16.62
CA GLN A 104 6.22 -0.90 -16.88
C GLN A 104 5.20 -1.05 -15.74
N ILE A 105 5.68 -1.02 -14.50
CA ILE A 105 4.82 -1.22 -13.32
C ILE A 105 3.84 -0.06 -13.14
N LEU A 106 4.33 1.18 -13.29
CA LEU A 106 3.55 2.39 -13.06
C LEU A 106 2.52 2.67 -14.16
N GLN A 107 2.60 1.98 -15.31
CA GLN A 107 1.52 2.00 -16.31
C GLN A 107 0.25 1.27 -15.82
N ASN A 108 0.39 0.29 -14.92
CA ASN A 108 -0.72 -0.50 -14.39
C ASN A 108 -0.68 -0.60 -12.85
N PRO A 109 -0.72 0.53 -12.12
CA PRO A 109 -0.37 0.58 -10.70
C PRO A 109 -1.39 -0.10 -9.78
N PHE A 110 -2.60 -0.37 -10.27
CA PHE A 110 -3.69 -1.00 -9.53
C PHE A 110 -3.66 -2.53 -9.60
N GLN A 111 -3.04 -3.08 -10.64
CA GLN A 111 -2.98 -4.52 -10.89
C GLN A 111 -1.79 -5.11 -10.15
N LYS A 112 -1.95 -6.30 -9.55
CA LYS A 112 -0.83 -7.02 -8.93
C LYS A 112 0.08 -7.57 -10.03
N GLN A 113 1.37 -7.29 -9.94
CA GLN A 113 2.36 -7.67 -10.94
C GLN A 113 3.48 -8.50 -10.30
N GLN A 114 3.76 -9.68 -10.85
CA GLN A 114 4.76 -10.59 -10.27
C GLN A 114 6.16 -9.97 -10.20
N ALA A 115 6.56 -9.20 -11.22
CA ALA A 115 7.85 -8.51 -11.24
C ALA A 115 7.97 -7.47 -10.13
N ALA A 116 6.89 -6.70 -9.87
CA ALA A 116 6.84 -5.73 -8.79
C ALA A 116 6.89 -6.38 -7.40
N GLU A 117 6.20 -7.51 -7.20
CA GLU A 117 6.25 -8.25 -5.94
C GLU A 117 7.65 -8.84 -5.69
N LYS A 118 8.32 -9.38 -6.73
CA LYS A 118 9.70 -9.85 -6.63
C LYS A 118 10.69 -8.73 -6.29
N ALA A 119 10.45 -7.52 -6.80
CA ALA A 119 11.23 -6.33 -6.48
C ALA A 119 10.87 -5.71 -5.10
N GLY A 120 9.86 -6.24 -4.40
CA GLY A 120 9.43 -5.75 -3.09
C GLY A 120 8.72 -4.39 -3.12
N TYR A 121 8.17 -3.96 -4.27
CA TYR A 121 7.60 -2.62 -4.41
C TYR A 121 6.29 -2.39 -3.66
N SER A 122 5.64 -3.46 -3.19
CA SER A 122 4.47 -3.44 -2.30
C SER A 122 4.84 -3.53 -0.80
N LEU A 123 6.12 -3.73 -0.49
CA LEU A 123 6.61 -3.91 0.87
C LEU A 123 6.95 -2.57 1.54
N ARG A 124 7.30 -2.65 2.83
CA ARG A 124 7.84 -1.51 3.56
C ARG A 124 9.08 -0.95 2.84
N PRO A 125 9.29 0.37 2.86
CA PRO A 125 10.55 0.94 2.42
C PRO A 125 11.73 0.24 3.09
N PRO A 126 12.82 -0.05 2.35
CA PRO A 126 13.98 -0.71 2.91
C PRO A 126 14.65 0.18 3.98
N ALA A 127 15.43 -0.43 4.88
CA ALA A 127 15.99 0.29 6.03
C ALA A 127 16.86 1.50 5.62
N TRP A 128 17.66 1.36 4.57
CA TRP A 128 18.52 2.43 4.03
C TRP A 128 17.72 3.63 3.49
N ALA A 129 16.45 3.42 3.10
CA ALA A 129 15.61 4.47 2.55
C ALA A 129 15.15 5.49 3.60
N LYS A 130 15.25 5.18 4.89
CA LYS A 130 14.83 6.09 5.97
C LYS A 130 15.65 7.38 6.00
N ASP A 131 16.90 7.31 5.54
CA ASP A 131 17.84 8.43 5.55
C ASP A 131 17.87 9.21 4.21
N LEU A 132 17.02 8.83 3.25
CA LEU A 132 16.87 9.55 1.99
C LEU A 132 16.28 10.94 2.25
N LYS A 133 17.14 11.94 2.36
CA LYS A 133 16.75 13.34 2.28
C LYS A 133 16.47 13.69 0.82
N VAL A 134 15.23 13.49 0.40
CA VAL A 134 14.79 14.03 -0.88
C VAL A 134 14.47 15.50 -0.67
N SER A 135 15.48 16.35 -0.88
CA SER A 135 15.24 17.77 -1.06
C SER A 135 14.54 17.94 -2.40
N CYS A 136 13.21 18.01 -2.40
CA CYS A 136 12.54 18.82 -3.39
C CYS A 136 12.83 20.27 -2.99
N SER A 137 14.00 20.80 -3.37
CA SER A 137 14.23 22.25 -3.37
C SER A 137 13.12 22.86 -4.23
N SER A 138 12.25 23.63 -3.57
CA SER A 138 11.37 24.59 -4.22
C SER A 138 12.10 25.92 -4.37
#